data_AF-A0A6V7I6P6-F1
#
_entry.id   AF-A0A6V7I6P6-F1
#
_cell.length_a   1.000
_cell.length_b   1.000
_cell.length_c   1.000
_cell.angle_alpha   90.00
_cell.angle_beta   90.00
_cell.angle_gamma   90.00
#
_symmetry.space_group_name_H-M   'P 1'
#
loop_
_entity.id
_entity.type
_entity.pdbx_description
1 polymer ?
#
loop_
_entity_poly.entity_id
_entity_poly.type
_entity_poly.pdbx_seq_one_letter_code
_entity_poly.pdbx_strand_id
1 'polypeptide(L)'
;HSYGFIQCCERQARLFFHFSQFSGTIEHLKIGDPVEFEMTYDRRTGKPIASIVNKIAPEVVLSEERVTGNVTTELPASGDSQGRISYENRGECFFLPYTKDDVEGNVTLRSGDKVSFQIATNQR
;
A
#
# COMPACT_ATOMS: atom_id res chain seq x y z
N HIS A 1 0.58 -21.17 -11.56
CA HIS A 1 1.57 -20.19 -12.05
C HIS A 1 2.23 -19.56 -10.84
N SER A 2 3.52 -19.82 -10.58
CA SER A 2 4.23 -19.42 -9.34
C SER A 2 5.39 -18.44 -9.59
N TYR A 3 5.42 -17.81 -10.77
CA TYR A 3 6.48 -16.91 -11.20
C TYR A 3 5.91 -15.71 -11.94
N GLY A 4 6.70 -14.64 -12.02
CA GLY A 4 6.39 -13.43 -12.77
C GLY A 4 7.60 -12.87 -13.52
N PHE A 5 7.37 -11.80 -14.28
CA PHE A 5 8.41 -11.06 -14.97
C PHE A 5 8.36 -9.59 -14.59
N ILE A 6 9.51 -9.01 -14.33
CA ILE A 6 9.69 -7.58 -14.06
C ILE A 6 10.30 -6.94 -15.30
N GLN A 7 9.66 -5.88 -15.79
CA GLN A 7 10.19 -5.05 -16.87
C GLN A 7 11.07 -3.97 -16.24
N CYS A 8 12.37 -3.98 -16.50
CA CYS A 8 13.25 -2.91 -16.05
C CYS A 8 12.97 -1.63 -16.87
N CYS A 9 12.89 -0.48 -16.20
CA CYS A 9 12.79 0.82 -16.88
C CYS A 9 14.12 1.22 -17.53
N GLU A 10 15.25 0.89 -16.90
CA GLU A 10 16.59 1.28 -17.36
C GLU A 10 17.22 0.32 -18.38
N ARG A 11 16.64 -0.88 -18.53
CA ARG A 11 17.16 -1.92 -19.42
C ARG A 11 16.01 -2.51 -20.21
N GLN A 12 16.20 -2.75 -21.51
CA GLN A 12 15.24 -3.49 -22.35
C GLN A 12 15.22 -5.01 -22.04
N ALA A 13 15.40 -5.39 -20.78
CA ALA A 13 15.43 -6.77 -20.32
C ALA A 13 14.27 -7.05 -19.37
N ARG A 14 13.65 -8.22 -19.54
CA ARG A 14 12.65 -8.77 -18.62
C ARG A 14 13.35 -9.72 -17.67
N LEU A 15 13.27 -9.43 -16.37
CA LEU A 15 13.83 -10.28 -15.34
C LEU A 15 12.78 -11.26 -14.85
N PHE A 16 13.17 -12.52 -14.72
CA PHE A 16 12.35 -13.55 -14.12
C PHE A 16 12.44 -13.48 -12.60
N PHE A 17 11.33 -13.66 -11.90
CA PHE A 17 11.32 -13.88 -10.45
C PHE A 17 10.31 -14.96 -10.07
N HIS A 18 10.60 -15.67 -8.98
CA HIS A 18 9.64 -16.60 -8.38
C HIS A 18 8.81 -15.86 -7.33
N PHE A 19 7.53 -16.18 -7.16
CA PHE A 19 6.67 -15.51 -6.17
C PHE A 19 7.17 -15.67 -4.73
N SER A 20 7.97 -16.70 -4.44
CA SER A 20 8.64 -16.83 -3.13
C SER A 20 9.68 -15.74 -2.86
N GLN A 21 10.12 -15.01 -3.88
CA GLN A 21 11.04 -13.87 -3.73
C GLN A 21 10.30 -12.56 -3.45
N PHE A 22 8.96 -12.55 -3.56
CA PHE A 22 8.16 -11.35 -3.29
C PHE A 22 7.82 -11.27 -1.80
N SER A 23 8.17 -10.15 -1.17
CA SER A 23 7.77 -9.87 0.21
C SER A 23 6.40 -9.21 0.22
N GLY A 24 5.35 -10.00 0.48
CA GLY A 24 3.99 -9.51 0.65
C GLY A 24 2.94 -10.42 0.03
N THR A 25 1.70 -9.93 -0.02
CA THR A 25 0.58 -10.67 -0.59
C THR A 25 0.58 -10.53 -2.12
N ILE A 26 0.84 -11.64 -2.84
CA ILE A 26 0.86 -11.68 -4.31
C ILE A 26 -0.48 -11.20 -4.92
N GLU A 27 -1.60 -11.41 -4.21
CA GLU A 27 -2.93 -10.97 -4.66
C GLU A 27 -3.03 -9.44 -4.80
N HIS A 28 -2.19 -8.69 -4.09
CA HIS A 28 -2.12 -7.23 -4.17
C HIS A 28 -1.12 -6.72 -5.21
N LEU A 29 -0.35 -7.62 -5.84
CA LEU A 29 0.59 -7.28 -6.91
C LEU A 29 -0.12 -7.39 -8.27
N LYS A 30 -0.24 -6.26 -8.97
CA LYS A 30 -0.90 -6.15 -10.27
C LYS A 30 0.12 -5.78 -11.35
N ILE A 31 -0.20 -6.13 -12.59
CA ILE A 31 0.60 -5.72 -13.75
C ILE A 31 0.61 -4.19 -13.82
N GLY A 32 1.81 -3.61 -13.85
CA GLY A 32 2.00 -2.15 -13.86
C GLY A 32 2.37 -1.56 -12.49
N ASP A 33 2.27 -2.33 -11.39
CA ASP A 33 2.76 -1.87 -10.10
C ASP A 33 4.29 -1.70 -10.15
N PRO A 34 4.81 -0.56 -9.65
CA PRO A 34 6.24 -0.40 -9.49
C PRO A 34 6.74 -1.34 -8.39
N VAL A 35 7.90 -1.95 -8.63
CA VAL A 35 8.54 -2.88 -7.70
C VAL A 35 10.02 -2.57 -7.60
N GLU A 36 10.57 -2.76 -6.40
CA GLU A 36 11.99 -2.74 -6.13
C GLU A 36 12.47 -4.19 -6.06
N PHE A 37 13.70 -4.45 -6.52
CA PHE A 37 14.27 -5.78 -6.52
C PHE A 37 15.79 -5.72 -6.53
N GLU A 38 16.42 -6.80 -6.06
CA GLU A 38 17.84 -7.03 -6.27
C GLU A 38 18.07 -7.90 -7.52
N MET A 39 18.99 -7.46 -8.37
CA MET A 39 19.43 -8.25 -9.51
C MET A 39 20.47 -9.28 -9.06
N THR A 40 20.13 -10.56 -9.19
CA THR A 40 21.02 -11.69 -8.88
C THR A 40 21.13 -12.62 -10.09
N TYR A 41 21.86 -13.72 -9.96
CA TYR A 41 22.02 -14.72 -11.01
C TYR A 41 21.58 -16.09 -10.51
N ASP A 42 20.75 -16.78 -11.29
CA ASP A 42 20.34 -18.15 -11.01
C ASP A 42 21.57 -19.06 -11.09
N ARG A 43 21.91 -19.70 -9.96
CA ARG A 43 23.14 -20.52 -9.84
C ARG A 43 23.16 -21.75 -10.76
N ARG A 44 22.00 -22.20 -11.24
CA ARG A 44 21.88 -23.39 -12.10
C ARG A 44 22.00 -23.04 -13.58
N THR A 45 21.47 -21.90 -13.99
CA THR A 45 21.35 -21.50 -15.40
C THR A 45 22.24 -20.33 -15.77
N GLY A 46 22.83 -19.63 -14.79
CA GLY A 46 23.63 -18.41 -14.99
C GLY A 46 22.83 -17.21 -15.47
N LYS A 47 21.49 -17.31 -15.54
CA LYS A 47 20.64 -16.24 -16.06
C LYS A 47 20.39 -15.19 -14.98
N PRO A 48 20.32 -13.90 -15.35
CA PRO A 48 19.93 -12.86 -14.41
C PRO A 48 18.48 -13.06 -13.97
N ILE A 49 18.24 -12.98 -12.67
CA ILE A 49 16.93 -13.09 -12.04
C ILE A 49 16.74 -11.94 -11.04
N ALA A 50 15.49 -11.60 -10.76
CA ALA A 50 15.15 -10.68 -9.69
C ALA A 50 14.91 -11.46 -8.38
N SER A 51 15.50 -10.96 -7.30
CA SER A 51 15.43 -11.50 -5.93
C SER A 51 14.99 -10.39 -4.98
N ILE A 52 14.44 -10.74 -3.81
CA ILE A 52 13.98 -9.76 -2.80
C ILE A 52 13.07 -8.69 -3.44
N VAL A 53 12.00 -9.16 -4.09
CA VAL A 53 11.07 -8.28 -4.81
C VAL A 53 10.11 -7.66 -3.80
N ASN A 54 10.06 -6.34 -3.75
CA ASN A 54 9.14 -5.60 -2.89
C ASN A 54 8.27 -4.69 -3.75
N LYS A 55 6.97 -4.61 -3.43
CA LYS A 55 6.11 -3.63 -4.09
C LYS A 55 6.49 -2.23 -3.62
N ILE A 56 6.80 -1.34 -4.56
CA ILE A 56 6.96 0.07 -4.27
C ILE A 56 5.54 0.61 -4.17
N ALA A 57 5.04 0.78 -2.94
CA ALA A 57 3.94 1.69 -2.76
C ALA A 57 4.46 3.09 -3.11
N PRO A 58 3.67 3.94 -3.80
CA PRO A 58 4.03 5.36 -3.88
C PRO A 58 4.28 5.82 -2.44
N GLU A 59 5.43 6.45 -2.20
CA GLU A 59 5.91 6.74 -0.85
C GLU A 59 4.84 7.53 -0.10
N VAL A 60 4.05 6.83 0.72
CA VAL A 60 3.04 7.44 1.56
C VAL A 60 3.79 7.96 2.76
N VAL A 61 4.12 9.24 2.71
CA VAL A 61 4.71 9.91 3.86
C VAL A 61 3.56 10.15 4.83
N LEU A 62 3.57 9.44 5.95
CA LEU A 62 2.67 9.72 7.05
C LEU A 62 3.15 11.00 7.75
N SER A 63 2.21 11.87 8.10
CA SER A 63 2.50 13.01 8.97
C SER A 63 3.12 12.54 10.28
N GLU A 64 4.14 13.26 10.76
CA GLU A 64 4.78 12.98 12.05
C GLU A 64 3.78 13.12 13.21
N GLU A 65 2.85 14.08 13.08
CA GLU A 65 1.81 14.32 14.08
C GLU A 65 0.56 13.48 13.81
N ARG A 66 0.04 12.87 14.88
CA ARG A 66 -1.28 12.25 14.90
C ARG A 66 -2.35 13.31 15.09
N VAL A 67 -3.34 13.30 14.22
CA VAL A 67 -4.50 14.19 14.28
C VAL A 67 -5.67 13.43 14.89
N THR A 68 -6.56 14.15 15.57
CA THR A 68 -7.80 13.57 16.09
C THR A 68 -8.98 13.99 15.23
N GLY A 69 -9.89 13.08 14.95
CA GLY A 69 -11.10 13.35 14.18
C GLY A 69 -12.26 12.49 14.62
N ASN A 70 -13.35 12.60 13.88
CA ASN A 70 -14.59 11.86 14.12
C ASN A 70 -14.98 11.08 12.87
N VAL A 71 -15.46 9.86 13.03
CA VAL A 71 -16.00 9.07 11.93
C VAL A 71 -17.35 9.68 11.52
N THR A 72 -17.50 9.98 10.24
CA THR A 72 -18.73 10.56 9.66
C THR A 72 -19.47 9.60 8.75
N THR A 73 -18.75 8.61 8.22
CA THR A 73 -19.34 7.52 7.43
C THR A 73 -18.59 6.25 7.79
N GLU A 74 -19.34 5.25 8.27
CA GLU A 74 -18.79 3.94 8.63
C GLU A 74 -18.40 3.12 7.40
N LEU A 75 -17.48 2.18 7.58
CA LEU A 75 -17.14 1.21 6.55
C LEU A 75 -18.30 0.20 6.40
N PRO A 76 -18.83 -0.03 5.19
CA PRO A 76 -19.81 -1.07 4.99
C PRO A 76 -19.19 -2.44 5.22
N ALA A 77 -19.99 -3.38 5.73
CA ALA A 77 -19.54 -4.73 6.06
C ALA A 77 -18.95 -5.50 4.87
N SER A 78 -19.29 -5.10 3.64
CA SER A 78 -18.74 -5.66 2.40
C SER A 78 -17.27 -5.30 2.18
N GLY A 79 -16.74 -4.23 2.80
CA GLY A 79 -15.37 -3.76 2.60
C GLY A 79 -15.08 -3.17 1.22
N ASP A 80 -16.09 -3.10 0.35
CA ASP A 80 -15.96 -2.70 -1.06
C ASP A 80 -16.06 -1.17 -1.27
N SER A 81 -16.32 -0.42 -0.18
CA SER A 81 -16.41 1.03 -0.19
C SER A 81 -15.64 1.64 0.97
N GLN A 82 -15.22 2.88 0.79
CA GLN A 82 -14.46 3.65 1.77
C GLN A 82 -15.40 4.32 2.78
N GLY A 83 -14.96 4.39 4.04
CA GLY A 83 -15.57 5.22 5.07
C GLY A 83 -15.03 6.65 5.00
N ARG A 84 -15.54 7.53 5.86
CA ARG A 84 -15.06 8.92 5.98
C ARG A 84 -14.82 9.33 7.42
N ILE A 85 -13.71 10.01 7.64
CA ILE A 85 -13.38 10.70 8.89
C ILE A 85 -13.33 12.21 8.65
N SER A 86 -13.79 12.99 9.61
CA SER A 86 -13.65 14.45 9.62
C SER A 86 -12.62 14.88 10.64
N TYR A 87 -11.78 15.86 10.30
CA TYR A 87 -10.92 16.53 11.26
C TYR A 87 -10.91 18.03 11.02
N GLU A 88 -10.64 18.79 12.08
CA GLU A 88 -10.51 20.24 12.01
C GLU A 88 -9.03 20.62 12.03
N ASN A 89 -8.61 21.48 11.12
CA ASN A 89 -7.26 22.04 11.11
C ASN A 89 -7.35 23.53 10.78
N ARG A 90 -6.84 24.39 11.66
CA ARG A 90 -6.88 25.86 11.54
C ARG A 90 -8.28 26.44 11.30
N GLY A 91 -9.31 25.83 11.87
CA GLY A 91 -10.71 26.25 11.74
C GLY A 91 -11.39 25.77 10.45
N GLU A 92 -10.70 24.97 9.63
CA GLU A 92 -11.29 24.32 8.46
C GLU A 92 -11.58 22.84 8.76
N CYS A 93 -12.78 22.39 8.39
CA CYS A 93 -13.18 20.99 8.50
C CYS A 93 -12.87 20.25 7.20
N PHE A 94 -12.03 19.22 7.29
CA PHE A 94 -11.64 18.36 6.19
C PHE A 94 -12.24 16.96 6.36
N PHE A 95 -12.54 16.30 5.24
CA PHE A 95 -13.03 14.93 5.21
C PHE A 95 -12.03 14.05 4.46
N LEU A 96 -11.55 12.99 5.11
CA LEU A 96 -10.62 12.04 4.51
C LEU A 96 -11.33 10.69 4.32
N PRO A 97 -11.13 10.03 3.18
CA PRO A 97 -11.53 8.64 3.03
C PRO A 97 -10.63 7.75 3.87
N TYR A 98 -11.18 6.67 4.41
CA TYR A 98 -10.41 5.59 5.03
C TYR A 98 -10.97 4.23 4.61
N THR A 99 -10.12 3.22 4.64
CA THR A 99 -10.41 1.83 4.29
C THR A 99 -10.22 0.92 5.51
N LYS A 100 -10.60 -0.35 5.38
CA LYS A 100 -10.38 -1.33 6.45
C LYS A 100 -8.90 -1.55 6.74
N ASP A 101 -8.04 -1.45 5.72
CA ASP A 101 -6.58 -1.59 5.85
C ASP A 101 -5.94 -0.43 6.65
N ASP A 102 -6.60 0.72 6.73
CA ASP A 102 -6.14 1.89 7.51
C ASP A 102 -6.46 1.77 9.01
N VAL A 103 -7.25 0.78 9.43
CA VAL A 103 -7.72 0.63 10.81
C VAL A 103 -6.82 -0.33 11.60
N GLU A 104 -6.04 0.22 12.53
CA GLU A 104 -5.20 -0.58 13.43
C GLU A 104 -6.06 -1.35 14.47
N GLY A 105 -5.69 -2.60 14.77
CA GLY A 105 -6.26 -3.36 15.90
C GLY A 105 -7.60 -4.05 15.63
N ASN A 106 -8.01 -4.24 14.37
CA ASN A 106 -9.27 -4.92 13.99
C ASN A 106 -10.53 -4.34 14.66
N VAL A 107 -10.52 -3.05 14.99
CA VAL A 107 -11.68 -2.38 15.58
C VAL A 107 -12.72 -2.04 14.52
N THR A 108 -14.00 -2.04 14.90
CA THR A 108 -15.09 -1.58 14.03
C THR A 108 -15.42 -0.14 14.39
N LEU A 109 -15.15 0.77 13.47
CA LEU A 109 -15.44 2.20 13.63
C LEU A 109 -16.88 2.53 13.24
N ARG A 110 -17.59 3.24 14.11
CA ARG A 110 -18.99 3.70 13.95
C ARG A 110 -19.03 5.21 13.72
N SER A 111 -20.07 5.69 13.04
CA SER A 111 -20.31 7.14 12.94
C SER A 111 -20.42 7.78 14.32
N GLY A 112 -19.65 8.85 14.54
CA GLY A 112 -19.53 9.56 15.82
C GLY A 112 -18.33 9.13 16.67
N ASP A 113 -17.63 8.04 16.31
CA ASP A 113 -16.46 7.61 17.06
C ASP A 113 -15.30 8.58 16.89
N LYS A 114 -14.64 8.89 18.01
CA LYS A 114 -13.43 9.71 18.04
C LYS A 114 -12.21 8.85 17.77
N VAL A 115 -11.44 9.20 16.76
CA VAL A 115 -10.28 8.43 16.29
C VAL A 115 -9.04 9.30 16.22
N SER A 116 -7.88 8.68 16.40
CA SER A 116 -6.57 9.31 16.17
C SER A 116 -5.92 8.63 14.97
N PHE A 117 -5.43 9.41 14.02
CA PHE A 117 -4.88 8.91 12.75
C PHE A 117 -3.75 9.81 12.25
N GLN A 118 -2.94 9.31 11.33
CA GLN A 118 -1.90 10.08 10.64
C GLN A 118 -2.36 10.41 9.22
N ILE A 119 -1.99 11.59 8.74
CA ILE A 119 -2.34 12.01 7.38
C ILE A 119 -1.29 11.46 6.43
N ALA A 120 -1.72 10.58 5.52
CA ALA A 120 -0.94 10.08 4.41
C ALA A 120 -0.86 11.12 3.30
N THR A 121 0.31 11.69 3.02
CA THR A 121 0.55 12.46 1.79
C THR A 121 1.27 11.57 0.78
N ASN A 122 0.67 11.43 -0.40
CA ASN A 122 1.36 10.84 -1.54
C ASN A 122 2.25 11.92 -2.13
N GLN A 123 3.58 11.75 -2.10
CA GLN A 123 4.47 12.63 -2.86
C GLN A 123 4.10 12.48 -4.35
N ARG A 124 3.56 13.55 -4.93
CA ARG A 124 3.25 13.64 -6.37
C ARG A 124 4.50 13.90 -7.19
#